data_AF-A0A444ISE0-F1
#
_entry.id   AF-A0A444ISE0-F1
#
_cell.length_a   1.000
_cell.length_b   1.000
_cell.length_c   1.000
_cell.angle_alpha   90.00
_cell.angle_beta   90.00
_cell.angle_gamma   90.00
#
_symmetry.space_group_name_H-M   'P 1'
#
loop_
_entity.id
_entity.type
_entity.pdbx_description
1 polymer ?
#
loop_
_entity_poly.entity_id
_entity_poly.type
_entity_poly.pdbx_seq_one_letter_code
_entity_poly.pdbx_strand_id
1 'polypeptide(L)'
;MIYEGKSEEGLLKGRVLTTSGFGFMEGIVFDTHFMTRGRFGRLVQIVTTNPTCIGVGIDEDSGVVLKGDGTVEVIGTGQVIIVDGSDIAQSNIIDIKPGGPIAVENVRIHSLVNGYGYDFKNRRFLAPSNNNPEQIDD
;
A
#
# COMPACT_ATOMS: atom_id res chain seq x y z
N MET A 1 2.70 -6.49 -10.16
CA MET A 1 4.00 -6.71 -9.49
C MET A 1 4.95 -5.61 -9.90
N ILE A 2 5.70 -5.05 -8.95
CA ILE A 2 6.75 -4.06 -9.23
C ILE A 2 8.06 -4.81 -9.47
N TYR A 3 8.73 -4.59 -10.60
CA TYR A 3 10.00 -5.25 -10.90
C TYR A 3 11.18 -4.26 -11.07
N GLU A 4 10.91 -2.99 -11.31
CA GLU A 4 11.92 -1.93 -11.39
C GLU A 4 11.40 -0.63 -10.77
N GLY A 5 12.31 0.17 -10.21
CA GLY A 5 12.00 1.42 -9.52
C GLY A 5 12.90 1.61 -8.31
N LYS A 6 14.01 2.33 -8.53
CA LYS A 6 14.90 2.78 -7.46
C LYS A 6 14.15 3.72 -6.54
N SER A 7 14.40 3.62 -5.25
CA SER A 7 13.70 4.37 -4.22
C SER A 7 13.80 5.88 -4.40
N GLU A 8 14.99 6.37 -4.76
CA GLU A 8 15.28 7.78 -5.06
C GLU A 8 14.51 8.32 -6.28
N GLU A 9 14.09 7.44 -7.19
CA GLU A 9 13.39 7.79 -8.42
C GLU A 9 11.88 7.50 -8.34
N GLY A 10 11.37 7.11 -7.16
CA GLY A 10 10.01 6.59 -7.00
C GLY A 10 8.91 7.55 -7.46
N LEU A 11 9.13 8.86 -7.36
CA LEU A 11 8.20 9.91 -7.79
C LEU A 11 8.61 10.60 -9.10
N LEU A 12 9.42 9.93 -9.92
CA LEU A 12 9.71 10.35 -11.29
C LEU A 12 8.90 9.52 -12.28
N LYS A 13 8.14 10.19 -13.16
CA LYS A 13 7.23 9.55 -14.12
C LYS A 13 7.92 8.44 -14.92
N GLY A 14 7.37 7.24 -14.87
CA GLY A 14 7.85 6.10 -15.67
C GLY A 14 9.16 5.47 -15.17
N ARG A 15 9.63 5.82 -13.97
CA ARG A 15 10.78 5.15 -13.33
C ARG A 15 10.38 3.93 -12.50
N VAL A 16 9.09 3.69 -12.33
CA VAL A 16 8.57 2.52 -11.64
C VAL A 16 7.84 1.66 -12.65
N LEU A 17 8.37 0.46 -12.88
CA LEU A 17 7.83 -0.46 -13.86
C LEU A 17 7.10 -1.60 -13.17
N THR A 18 5.92 -1.90 -13.71
CA THR A 18 5.06 -2.95 -13.22
C THR A 18 4.78 -3.97 -14.31
N THR A 19 4.55 -5.20 -13.88
CA THR A 19 4.15 -6.33 -14.73
C THR A 19 3.03 -7.11 -14.05
N SER A 20 2.41 -8.03 -14.78
CA SER A 20 1.38 -8.93 -14.25
C SER A 20 1.93 -9.77 -13.09
N GLY A 21 1.16 -9.84 -12.00
CA GLY A 21 1.42 -10.79 -10.91
C GLY A 21 0.68 -12.10 -11.13
N PHE A 22 0.61 -12.92 -10.09
CA PHE A 22 -0.13 -14.19 -10.09
C PHE A 22 -1.65 -14.04 -9.97
N GLY A 23 -2.17 -12.82 -9.82
CA GLY A 23 -3.62 -12.57 -9.80
C GLY A 23 -4.34 -13.02 -8.52
N PHE A 24 -3.63 -13.22 -7.40
CA PHE A 24 -4.27 -13.61 -6.13
C PHE A 24 -5.21 -12.55 -5.56
N MET A 25 -4.93 -11.28 -5.85
CA MET A 25 -5.77 -10.13 -5.48
C MET A 25 -5.78 -9.13 -6.64
N GLU A 26 -6.96 -8.88 -7.20
CA GLU A 26 -7.11 -7.90 -8.28
C GLU A 26 -7.07 -6.47 -7.74
N GLY A 27 -6.47 -5.56 -8.50
CA GLY A 27 -6.39 -4.15 -8.12
C GLY A 27 -5.43 -3.82 -6.97
N ILE A 28 -4.73 -4.82 -6.39
CA ILE A 28 -3.80 -4.61 -5.28
C ILE A 28 -2.35 -4.78 -5.75
N VAL A 29 -1.49 -3.84 -5.35
CA VAL A 29 -0.05 -3.88 -5.65
C VAL A 29 0.74 -4.02 -4.37
N PHE A 30 1.38 -5.17 -4.18
CA PHE A 30 2.24 -5.45 -3.05
C PHE A 30 3.70 -5.05 -3.31
N ASP A 31 4.33 -4.55 -2.26
CA ASP A 31 5.74 -4.17 -2.21
C ASP A 31 6.37 -4.59 -0.86
N THR A 32 7.61 -5.11 -0.86
CA THR A 32 8.29 -5.62 0.35
C THR A 32 9.52 -4.78 0.71
N HIS A 33 10.02 -4.92 1.94
CA HIS A 33 11.13 -4.11 2.48
C HIS A 33 10.85 -2.60 2.32
N PHE A 34 9.60 -2.24 2.58
CA PHE A 34 9.01 -1.02 2.07
C PHE A 34 9.65 0.24 2.65
N MET A 35 9.66 0.38 3.97
CA MET A 35 10.21 1.57 4.63
C MET A 35 11.73 1.51 4.68
N THR A 36 12.31 0.36 5.04
CA THR A 36 13.77 0.18 5.13
C THR A 36 14.50 0.58 3.85
N ARG A 37 13.88 0.36 2.67
CA ARG A 37 14.47 0.73 1.39
C ARG A 37 13.94 2.04 0.83
N GLY A 38 13.09 2.80 1.52
CA GLY A 38 12.53 4.05 1.02
C GLY A 38 11.61 3.89 -0.20
N ARG A 39 10.88 2.77 -0.28
CA ARG A 39 10.02 2.42 -1.43
C ARG A 39 8.65 3.09 -1.41
N PHE A 40 8.44 4.05 -0.51
CA PHE A 40 7.20 4.82 -0.43
C PHE A 40 6.85 5.54 -1.74
N GLY A 41 7.81 6.28 -2.30
CA GLY A 41 7.56 7.10 -3.49
C GLY A 41 7.10 6.29 -4.70
N ARG A 42 7.60 5.06 -4.87
CA ARG A 42 7.20 4.22 -6.00
C ARG A 42 5.78 3.70 -5.89
N LEU A 43 5.32 3.39 -4.69
CA LEU A 43 3.96 2.95 -4.46
C LEU A 43 2.97 4.12 -4.63
N VAL A 44 3.36 5.33 -4.22
CA VAL A 44 2.62 6.57 -4.51
C VAL A 44 2.52 6.82 -6.02
N GLN A 45 3.61 6.68 -6.79
CA GLN A 45 3.55 6.83 -8.24
C GLN A 45 2.59 5.82 -8.88
N ILE A 46 2.55 4.58 -8.40
CA ILE A 46 1.64 3.55 -8.91
C ILE A 46 0.19 3.95 -8.72
N VAL A 47 -0.21 4.35 -7.50
CA VAL A 47 -1.60 4.77 -7.26
C VAL A 47 -1.93 6.11 -7.92
N THR A 48 -0.93 6.97 -8.15
CA THR A 48 -1.12 8.22 -8.90
C THR A 48 -1.39 7.93 -10.38
N THR A 49 -0.68 6.94 -10.95
CA THR A 49 -0.85 6.54 -12.35
C THR A 49 -2.12 5.69 -12.54
N ASN A 50 -2.53 4.95 -11.52
CA ASN A 50 -3.77 4.18 -11.49
C ASN A 50 -4.49 4.32 -10.13
N PRO A 51 -5.34 5.34 -9.96
CA PRO A 51 -6.08 5.61 -8.71
C PRO A 51 -7.06 4.49 -8.29
N THR A 52 -7.43 3.60 -9.21
CA THR A 52 -8.27 2.45 -8.89
C THR A 52 -7.52 1.37 -8.11
N CYS A 53 -6.19 1.35 -8.19
CA CYS A 53 -5.37 0.41 -7.44
C CYS A 53 -5.12 0.87 -6.00
N ILE A 54 -4.86 -0.09 -5.13
CA ILE A 54 -4.39 0.12 -3.76
C ILE A 54 -2.98 -0.45 -3.65
N GLY A 55 -2.06 0.35 -3.13
CA GLY A 55 -0.71 -0.07 -2.81
C GLY A 55 -0.63 -0.63 -1.40
N VAL A 56 0.12 -1.73 -1.22
CA VAL A 56 0.39 -2.35 0.08
C VAL A 56 1.90 -2.50 0.25
N GLY A 57 2.50 -1.64 1.07
CA GLY A 57 3.91 -1.70 1.45
C GLY A 57 4.08 -2.52 2.71
N ILE A 58 4.77 -3.65 2.63
CA ILE A 58 5.08 -4.55 3.74
C ILE A 58 6.53 -4.32 4.15
N ASP A 59 6.75 -3.93 5.39
CA ASP A 59 8.10 -3.72 5.91
C ASP A 59 8.76 -5.04 6.35
N GLU A 60 9.98 -4.95 6.87
CA GLU A 60 10.67 -6.11 7.43
C GLU A 60 9.91 -6.70 8.63
N ASP A 61 10.09 -7.99 8.86
CA ASP A 61 9.44 -8.75 9.94
C ASP A 61 7.91 -8.53 10.04
N SER A 62 7.27 -8.38 8.88
CA SER A 62 5.84 -8.10 8.75
C SER A 62 5.22 -8.92 7.62
N GLY A 63 3.91 -9.15 7.71
CA GLY A 63 3.13 -9.81 6.69
C GLY A 63 1.66 -9.45 6.76
N VAL A 64 0.90 -9.90 5.76
CA VAL A 64 -0.56 -9.79 5.74
C VAL A 64 -1.17 -11.17 5.51
N VAL A 65 -2.20 -11.48 6.28
CA VAL A 65 -3.06 -12.64 6.07
C VAL A 65 -4.27 -12.19 5.26
N LEU A 66 -4.37 -12.66 4.02
CA LEU A 66 -5.52 -12.42 3.15
C LEU A 66 -6.69 -13.32 3.58
N LYS A 67 -7.82 -12.70 3.88
CA LYS A 67 -9.07 -13.40 4.20
C LYS A 67 -9.93 -13.51 2.95
N GLY A 68 -10.75 -14.57 2.87
CA GLY A 68 -11.59 -14.86 1.69
C GLY A 68 -12.69 -13.83 1.43
N ASP A 69 -12.92 -12.89 2.34
CA ASP A 69 -13.90 -11.80 2.21
C ASP A 69 -13.30 -10.51 1.61
N GLY A 70 -12.02 -10.53 1.21
CA GLY A 70 -11.33 -9.37 0.66
C GLY A 70 -10.73 -8.44 1.71
N THR A 71 -10.65 -8.87 2.97
CA THR A 71 -9.94 -8.16 4.03
C THR A 71 -8.53 -8.73 4.26
N VAL A 72 -7.68 -7.94 4.90
CA VAL A 72 -6.38 -8.37 5.42
C VAL A 72 -6.27 -8.12 6.91
N GLU A 73 -5.43 -8.92 7.55
CA GLU A 73 -4.93 -8.70 8.90
C GLU A 73 -3.40 -8.69 8.87
N VAL A 74 -2.80 -7.74 9.58
CA VAL A 74 -1.34 -7.63 9.70
C VAL A 74 -0.84 -8.59 10.76
N ILE A 75 0.26 -9.27 10.44
CA ILE A 75 1.03 -10.14 11.34
C ILE A 75 2.50 -9.70 11.38
N GLY A 76 3.21 -10.04 12.46
CA GLY A 76 4.63 -9.70 12.64
C GLY A 76 4.85 -8.50 13.55
N THR A 77 6.09 -7.99 13.61
CA THR A 77 6.46 -6.90 14.55
C THR A 77 6.65 -5.55 13.86
N GLY A 78 6.79 -5.51 12.54
CA GLY A 78 6.92 -4.27 11.78
C GLY A 78 5.59 -3.66 11.35
N GLN A 79 5.63 -2.92 10.24
CA GLN A 79 4.50 -2.13 9.73
C GLN A 79 4.05 -2.58 8.34
N VAL A 80 2.76 -2.42 8.08
CA VAL A 80 2.18 -2.47 6.75
C VAL A 80 1.54 -1.13 6.44
N ILE A 81 1.94 -0.53 5.32
CA ILE A 81 1.43 0.76 4.85
C ILE A 81 0.46 0.51 3.69
N ILE A 82 -0.76 0.99 3.82
CA ILE A 82 -1.71 1.08 2.72
C ILE A 82 -1.60 2.46 2.10
N VAL A 83 -1.45 2.50 0.77
CA VAL A 83 -1.42 3.70 -0.05
C VAL A 83 -2.62 3.66 -0.98
N ASP A 84 -3.53 4.60 -0.82
CA ASP A 84 -4.82 4.61 -1.51
C ASP A 84 -4.99 5.92 -2.31
N GLY A 85 -5.18 5.76 -3.63
CA GLY A 85 -5.34 6.86 -4.57
C GLY A 85 -6.78 7.26 -4.89
N SER A 86 -7.83 6.66 -4.29
CA SER A 86 -9.22 6.96 -4.72
C SER A 86 -9.61 8.43 -4.65
N ASP A 87 -9.01 9.16 -3.70
CA ASP A 87 -9.39 10.53 -3.38
C ASP A 87 -8.46 11.56 -4.04
N ILE A 88 -7.55 11.12 -4.93
CA ILE A 88 -6.67 12.03 -5.67
C ILE A 88 -7.54 12.99 -6.49
N ALA A 89 -7.48 14.27 -6.13
CA ALA A 89 -8.21 15.32 -6.82
C ALA A 89 -7.36 15.98 -7.93
N GLN A 90 -6.06 16.17 -7.67
CA GLN A 90 -5.13 16.74 -8.64
C GLN A 90 -3.79 15.99 -8.67
N SER A 91 -3.23 15.85 -9.87
CA SER A 91 -1.85 15.47 -10.09
C SER A 91 -1.36 16.00 -11.44
N ASN A 92 -0.04 16.16 -11.59
CA ASN A 92 0.57 16.57 -12.87
C ASN A 92 0.97 15.37 -13.76
N ILE A 93 0.60 14.14 -13.39
CA ILE A 93 1.14 12.91 -13.98
C ILE A 93 0.89 12.79 -15.48
N ILE A 94 -0.22 13.35 -15.98
CA ILE A 94 -0.60 13.32 -17.39
C ILE A 94 0.29 14.27 -18.21
N ASP A 95 0.57 15.46 -17.68
CA ASP A 95 1.18 16.56 -18.42
C ASP A 95 2.72 16.51 -18.48
N ILE A 96 3.36 15.83 -17.52
CA ILE A 96 4.82 15.76 -17.46
C ILE A 96 5.41 14.68 -18.38
N LYS A 97 6.65 14.88 -18.83
CA LYS A 97 7.42 13.87 -19.59
C LYS A 97 7.94 12.76 -18.66
N PRO A 98 8.25 11.56 -19.18
CA PRO A 98 8.99 10.54 -18.42
C PRO A 98 10.27 11.10 -17.80
N GLY A 99 10.53 10.75 -16.55
CA GLY A 99 11.61 11.29 -15.73
C GLY A 99 11.29 12.62 -15.02
N GLY A 100 10.16 13.28 -15.33
CA GLY A 100 9.71 14.47 -14.64
C GLY A 100 9.19 14.19 -13.23
N PRO A 101 9.30 15.15 -12.28
CA PRO A 101 8.82 14.99 -10.91
C PRO A 101 7.28 15.04 -10.84
N ILE A 102 6.72 14.12 -10.05
CA ILE A 102 5.28 14.00 -9.84
C ILE A 102 4.84 14.89 -8.69
N ALA A 103 3.83 15.72 -8.94
CA ALA A 103 3.01 16.36 -7.94
C ALA A 103 1.65 15.64 -7.88
N VAL A 104 1.21 15.29 -6.67
CA VAL A 104 -0.06 14.63 -6.40
C VAL A 104 -0.55 15.04 -5.01
N GLU A 105 -1.85 15.25 -4.86
CA GLU A 105 -2.47 15.50 -3.55
C GLU A 105 -3.51 14.44 -3.20
N ASN A 106 -3.97 14.45 -1.93
CA ASN A 106 -5.05 13.60 -1.42
C ASN A 106 -4.83 12.09 -1.63
N VAL A 107 -3.57 11.66 -1.57
CA VAL A 107 -3.23 10.24 -1.40
C VAL A 107 -3.49 9.86 0.06
N ARG A 108 -4.38 8.91 0.29
CA ARG A 108 -4.72 8.44 1.64
C ARG A 108 -3.74 7.37 2.09
N ILE A 109 -3.22 7.53 3.29
CA ILE A 109 -2.24 6.60 3.88
C ILE A 109 -2.83 5.99 5.15
N HIS A 110 -2.68 4.67 5.31
CA HIS A 110 -2.92 3.99 6.57
C HIS A 110 -1.67 3.24 6.98
N SER A 111 -1.23 3.42 8.24
CA SER A 111 -0.20 2.58 8.85
C SER A 111 -0.88 1.57 9.76
N LEU A 112 -0.59 0.29 9.53
CA LEU A 112 -1.15 -0.84 10.26
C LEU A 112 0.00 -1.63 10.91
N VAL A 113 -0.30 -2.18 12.07
CA VAL A 113 0.58 -3.06 12.85
C VAL A 113 -0.19 -4.34 13.20
N ASN A 114 0.50 -5.29 13.83
CA ASN A 114 -0.08 -6.56 14.25
C ASN A 114 -1.51 -6.45 14.82
N GLY A 115 -2.42 -7.29 14.34
CA GLY A 115 -3.82 -7.35 14.75
C GLY A 115 -4.75 -6.31 14.10
N TYR A 116 -4.21 -5.27 13.45
CA TYR A 116 -5.01 -4.38 12.62
C TYR A 116 -5.22 -4.95 11.23
N GLY A 117 -6.24 -4.46 10.54
CA GLY A 117 -6.59 -4.93 9.21
C GLY A 117 -7.06 -3.83 8.26
N TYR A 118 -7.31 -4.22 7.02
CA TYR A 118 -7.86 -3.34 6.00
C TYR A 118 -8.86 -4.09 5.14
N ASP A 119 -9.99 -3.44 4.84
CA ASP A 119 -11.01 -3.91 3.93
C ASP A 119 -10.80 -3.25 2.57
N PHE A 120 -10.29 -4.00 1.59
CA PHE A 120 -9.98 -3.46 0.27
C PHE A 120 -11.21 -3.10 -0.53
N LYS A 121 -12.32 -3.81 -0.32
CA LYS A 121 -13.57 -3.58 -1.05
C LYS A 121 -14.21 -2.26 -0.62
N ASN A 122 -14.25 -2.01 0.69
CA ASN A 122 -14.86 -0.82 1.26
C ASN A 122 -13.85 0.31 1.56
N ARG A 123 -12.56 0.09 1.25
CA ARG A 123 -11.44 1.02 1.51
C ARG A 123 -11.43 1.53 2.95
N ARG A 124 -11.48 0.58 3.91
CA ARG A 124 -11.67 0.89 5.32
C ARG A 124 -10.62 0.25 6.23
N PHE A 125 -10.08 1.06 7.13
CA PHE A 125 -9.23 0.62 8.23
C PHE A 125 -10.03 -0.21 9.24
N LEU A 126 -9.47 -1.35 9.66
CA LEU A 126 -10.07 -2.26 10.62
C LEU A 126 -9.22 -2.28 11.90
N ALA A 127 -9.82 -1.89 13.02
CA ALA A 127 -9.21 -2.08 14.33
C ALA A 127 -9.34 -3.54 14.77
N PRO A 128 -8.41 -4.06 15.60
CA PRO A 128 -8.58 -5.37 16.23
C PRO A 128 -9.91 -5.41 16.99
N SER A 129 -10.63 -6.52 16.84
CA SER A 129 -11.84 -6.77 17.63
C SER A 129 -11.45 -7.00 19.10
N ASN A 130 -12.03 -6.21 20.01
CA ASN A 130 -11.95 -6.43 21.46
C ASN A 130 -12.72 -7.70 21.88
N ASN A 131 -12.23 -8.87 21.50
CA ASN A 131 -12.67 -10.13 22.07
C ASN A 131 -11.45 -10.77 22.74
N ASN A 132 -11.11 -10.25 23.91
CA ASN A 132 -10.07 -10.83 24.76
C ASN A 132 -10.78 -11.64 25.86
N PRO A 133 -10.91 -12.98 25.74
CA PRO A 133 -11.40 -13.83 26.83
C PRO A 133 -10.38 -14.01 27.97
N GLU A 134 -9.21 -13.35 27.92
CA GLU A 134 -8.12 -13.50 28.90
C GLU A 134 -7.94 -12.31 29.87
N GLN A 135 -8.94 -11.43 30.01
CA GLN A 135 -9.06 -10.60 31.21
C GLN A 135 -10.06 -11.26 32.17
N ILE A 136 -9.62 -12.32 32.83
CA ILE A 136 -10.19 -12.72 34.11
C ILE A 136 -9.45 -11.90 35.16
N ASP A 137 -10.23 -11.16 35.95
CA ASP A 137 -9.78 -10.33 37.06
C ASP A 137 -8.76 -11.06 37.95
N ASP A 138 -7.60 -10.42 38.16
CA ASP A 138 -6.74 -10.63 39.34
C ASP A 138 -6.95 -9.46 40.31
#